data_AF-W5JSD6-F1
#
_entry.id   AF-W5JSD6-F1
#
_cell.length_a   1.000
_cell.length_b   1.000
_cell.length_c   1.000
_cell.angle_alpha   90.00
_cell.angle_beta   90.00
_cell.angle_gamma   90.00
#
_symmetry.space_group_name_H-M   'P 1'
#
loop_
_entity.id
_entity.type
_entity.pdbx_description
1 polymer ?
#
loop_
_entity_poly.entity_id
_entity_poly.type
_entity_poly.pdbx_seq_one_letter_code
_entity_poly.pdbx_strand_id
1 'polypeptide(L)'
;MIKIIALIACLVVVASAQYYGLEYAHKEHHDHPKYKFEYGVKDPHTGDHKSQWEVRDGDVVKGAYTLEEADGTHRVVEYKSDSHNGFEANVKKVGHAHHPQVYGGGLPASHGRPEYGHGSGASYASLDKHY
;
A
#
# COMPACT_ATOMS: atom_id res chain seq x y z
N MET A 1 33.34 -56.20 -27.78
CA MET A 1 32.67 -55.45 -28.87
C MET A 1 31.36 -54.80 -28.42
N ILE A 2 30.41 -55.52 -27.80
CA ILE A 2 29.13 -54.95 -27.30
C ILE A 2 29.31 -53.78 -26.31
N LYS A 3 30.31 -53.85 -25.41
CA LYS A 3 30.60 -52.77 -24.45
C LYS A 3 31.04 -51.45 -25.09
N ILE A 4 31.71 -51.49 -26.25
CA ILE A 4 32.19 -50.29 -26.96
C ILE A 4 31.01 -49.62 -27.70
N ILE A 5 30.13 -50.42 -28.30
CA ILE A 5 28.92 -49.92 -28.99
C ILE A 5 27.96 -49.26 -27.99
N ALA A 6 27.79 -49.85 -26.79
CA ALA A 6 26.96 -49.27 -25.73
C ALA A 6 27.49 -47.91 -25.23
N LEU A 7 28.82 -47.74 -25.16
CA LEU A 7 29.45 -46.51 -24.68
C LEU A 7 29.31 -45.37 -25.70
N ILE A 8 29.45 -45.67 -27.00
CA ILE A 8 29.24 -44.68 -28.08
C ILE A 8 27.76 -44.27 -28.15
N ALA A 9 26.83 -45.22 -28.07
CA ALA A 9 25.40 -44.89 -28.04
C ALA A 9 25.03 -44.01 -26.84
N CYS A 10 25.61 -44.27 -25.67
CA CYS A 10 25.40 -43.45 -24.47
C CYS A 10 25.94 -42.02 -24.65
N LEU A 11 27.12 -41.86 -25.23
CA LEU A 11 27.71 -40.54 -25.50
C LEU A 11 26.88 -39.71 -26.49
N VAL A 12 26.30 -40.35 -27.52
CA VAL A 12 25.43 -39.66 -28.48
C VAL A 12 24.12 -39.21 -27.83
N VAL A 13 23.53 -40.04 -26.95
CA VAL A 13 22.32 -39.66 -26.19
C VAL A 13 22.61 -38.49 -25.26
N VAL A 14 23.73 -38.51 -24.52
CA VAL A 14 24.14 -37.40 -23.63
C VAL A 14 24.39 -36.11 -24.40
N ALA A 15 25.09 -36.17 -25.54
CA ALA A 15 25.36 -34.98 -26.36
C ALA A 15 24.07 -34.41 -26.98
N SER A 16 23.14 -35.27 -27.42
CA SER A 16 21.86 -34.80 -27.98
C SER A 16 20.96 -34.15 -26.92
N ALA A 17 20.94 -34.66 -25.69
CA ALA A 17 20.19 -34.05 -24.59
C ALA A 17 20.68 -32.64 -24.23
N GLN A 18 21.98 -32.37 -24.40
CA GLN A 18 22.57 -31.04 -24.22
C GLN A 18 22.31 -30.10 -25.41
N TYR A 19 22.12 -30.64 -26.62
CA TYR A 19 21.86 -29.86 -27.84
C TYR A 19 20.41 -29.33 -27.92
N TYR A 20 19.45 -30.01 -27.29
CA TYR A 20 18.03 -29.57 -27.23
C TYR A 20 17.72 -28.67 -26.02
N GLY A 21 18.72 -28.08 -25.37
CA GLY A 21 18.53 -27.05 -24.35
C GLY A 21 17.94 -25.78 -24.97
N LEU A 22 16.63 -25.80 -25.27
CA LEU A 22 15.88 -24.69 -25.81
C LEU A 22 15.95 -23.52 -24.84
N GLU A 23 16.68 -22.49 -25.27
CA GLU A 23 16.71 -21.17 -24.70
C GLU A 23 15.30 -20.57 -24.81
N TYR A 24 14.50 -20.74 -23.75
CA TYR A 24 13.28 -19.99 -23.56
C TYR A 24 13.68 -18.54 -23.32
N ALA A 25 13.87 -17.79 -24.39
CA ALA A 25 13.96 -16.34 -24.36
C ALA A 25 12.61 -15.82 -23.83
N HIS A 26 12.51 -15.69 -22.50
CA HIS A 26 11.49 -14.88 -21.86
C HIS A 26 11.68 -13.46 -22.39
N LYS A 27 10.80 -13.05 -23.32
CA LYS A 27 10.62 -11.63 -23.59
C LYS A 27 10.15 -10.99 -22.28
N GLU A 28 11.04 -10.30 -21.59
CA GLU A 28 10.64 -9.46 -20.47
C GLU A 28 9.71 -8.40 -21.00
N HIS A 29 8.43 -8.52 -20.66
CA HIS A 29 7.43 -7.51 -20.92
C HIS A 29 7.65 -6.42 -19.86
N HIS A 30 8.37 -5.36 -20.21
CA HIS A 30 8.52 -4.19 -19.35
C HIS A 30 7.24 -3.37 -19.44
N ASP A 31 6.25 -3.73 -18.62
CA ASP A 31 5.07 -2.88 -18.44
C ASP A 31 5.47 -1.62 -17.66
N HIS A 32 4.96 -0.46 -18.10
CA HIS A 32 5.13 0.81 -17.40
C HIS A 32 3.90 1.06 -16.52
N PRO A 33 3.91 0.65 -15.23
CA PRO A 33 2.73 0.75 -14.38
C PRO A 33 2.39 2.22 -14.14
N LYS A 34 1.14 2.59 -14.40
CA LYS A 34 0.63 3.94 -14.19
C LYS A 34 -0.74 3.88 -13.53
N TYR A 35 -0.93 4.65 -12.47
CA TYR A 35 -2.24 4.85 -11.88
C TYR A 35 -2.30 6.14 -11.08
N LYS A 36 -3.52 6.60 -10.83
CA LYS A 36 -3.86 7.60 -9.82
C LYS A 36 -5.08 7.12 -9.07
N PHE A 37 -5.07 7.20 -7.75
CA PHE A 37 -6.27 7.00 -6.95
C PHE A 37 -6.40 8.07 -5.88
N GLU A 38 -7.63 8.25 -5.41
CA GLU A 38 -7.93 9.04 -4.23
C GLU A 38 -9.18 8.51 -3.54
N TYR A 39 -9.26 8.68 -2.23
CA TYR A 39 -10.47 8.42 -1.47
C TYR A 39 -10.54 9.35 -0.26
N GLY A 40 -11.74 9.48 0.29
CA GLY A 40 -11.95 10.20 1.54
C GLY A 40 -13.22 9.79 2.24
N VAL A 41 -13.22 10.00 3.55
CA VAL A 41 -14.37 9.78 4.44
C VAL A 41 -14.55 11.03 5.29
N LYS A 42 -15.79 11.47 5.41
CA LYS A 42 -16.23 12.50 6.34
C LYS A 42 -17.53 12.05 6.97
N ASP A 43 -17.41 11.42 8.13
CA ASP A 43 -18.53 10.89 8.89
C ASP A 43 -18.62 11.54 10.28
N PRO A 44 -19.55 12.49 10.47
CA PRO A 44 -19.73 13.14 11.77
C PRO A 44 -20.29 12.20 12.85
N HIS A 45 -20.90 11.07 12.48
CA HIS A 45 -21.45 10.12 13.45
C HIS A 45 -20.35 9.30 14.13
N THR A 46 -19.38 8.82 13.35
CA THR A 46 -18.24 8.05 13.86
C THR A 46 -17.04 8.93 14.23
N GLY A 47 -17.02 10.19 13.78
CA GLY A 47 -15.86 11.07 13.89
C GLY A 47 -14.77 10.76 12.86
N ASP A 48 -15.04 9.87 11.88
CA ASP A 48 -14.06 9.52 10.87
C ASP A 48 -13.91 10.64 9.84
N HIS A 49 -12.75 11.29 9.87
CA HIS A 49 -12.37 12.28 8.88
C HIS A 49 -10.96 11.98 8.35
N LYS A 50 -10.91 11.48 7.12
CA LYS A 50 -9.66 11.09 6.45
C LYS A 50 -9.70 11.32 4.95
N SER A 51 -8.53 11.48 4.36
CA SER A 51 -8.35 11.52 2.91
C SER A 51 -7.03 10.86 2.52
N GLN A 52 -6.94 10.30 1.33
CA GLN A 52 -5.69 9.82 0.74
C GLN A 52 -5.71 10.01 -0.77
N TRP A 53 -4.55 10.28 -1.35
CA TRP A 53 -4.30 10.18 -2.77
C TRP A 53 -2.93 9.55 -3.04
N GLU A 54 -2.80 8.89 -4.18
CA GLU A 54 -1.54 8.37 -4.67
C GLU A 54 -1.50 8.40 -6.19
N VAL A 55 -0.32 8.68 -6.74
CA VAL A 55 -0.01 8.57 -8.15
C VAL A 55 1.22 7.69 -8.30
N ARG A 56 1.15 6.75 -9.23
CA ARG A 56 2.30 5.98 -9.69
C ARG A 56 2.56 6.27 -11.16
N ASP A 57 3.82 6.48 -11.48
CA ASP A 57 4.34 6.61 -12.83
C ASP A 57 5.64 5.80 -12.95
N GLY A 58 5.56 4.60 -13.54
CA GLY A 58 6.67 3.66 -13.60
C GLY A 58 7.12 3.23 -12.20
N ASP A 59 8.38 3.51 -11.89
CA ASP A 59 8.99 3.18 -10.59
C ASP A 59 8.83 4.28 -9.53
N VAL A 60 8.16 5.38 -9.87
CA VAL A 60 7.94 6.50 -8.96
C VAL A 60 6.52 6.48 -8.42
N VAL A 61 6.39 6.46 -7.10
CA VAL A 61 5.13 6.62 -6.38
C VAL A 61 5.19 7.92 -5.58
N LYS A 62 4.09 8.68 -5.56
CA LYS A 62 3.90 9.84 -4.69
C LYS A 62 2.49 9.82 -4.14
N GLY A 63 2.33 10.17 -2.88
CA GLY A 63 0.99 10.27 -2.30
C GLY A 63 1.00 11.04 -1.00
N ALA A 64 -0.20 11.26 -0.48
CA ALA A 64 -0.37 11.76 0.86
C ALA A 64 -1.65 11.21 1.49
N TYR A 65 -1.68 11.14 2.81
CA TYR A 65 -2.92 10.91 3.56
C TYR A 65 -3.06 11.89 4.73
N THR A 66 -4.31 12.18 5.08
CA THR A 66 -4.69 12.94 6.26
C THR A 66 -5.59 12.12 7.16
N LEU A 67 -5.39 12.21 8.47
CA LEU A 67 -6.23 11.57 9.47
C LEU A 67 -6.47 12.53 10.63
N GLU A 68 -7.73 12.80 10.94
CA GLU A 68 -8.11 13.40 12.23
C GLU A 68 -7.98 12.33 13.32
N GLU A 69 -7.07 12.57 14.28
CA GLU A 69 -6.76 11.64 15.36
C GLU A 69 -7.69 11.85 16.55
N ALA A 70 -7.88 10.80 17.36
CA ALA A 70 -8.79 10.82 18.50
C ALA A 70 -8.39 11.84 19.60
N ASP A 71 -7.15 12.31 19.63
CA ASP A 71 -6.67 13.34 20.56
C ASP A 71 -6.91 14.77 20.05
N GLY A 72 -7.63 14.94 18.92
CA GLY A 72 -7.96 16.23 18.32
C GLY A 72 -6.86 16.81 17.42
N THR A 73 -5.79 16.06 17.16
CA THR A 73 -4.76 16.47 16.19
C THR A 73 -5.03 15.94 14.79
N HIS A 74 -4.36 16.50 13.80
CA HIS A 74 -4.36 15.99 12.43
C HIS A 74 -3.00 15.42 12.08
N ARG A 75 -2.97 14.15 11.68
CA ARG A 75 -1.80 13.54 11.07
C ARG A 75 -1.82 13.81 9.57
N VAL A 76 -0.73 14.39 9.07
CA VAL A 76 -0.50 14.58 7.64
C VAL A 76 0.76 13.81 7.27
N VAL A 77 0.66 12.89 6.33
CA VAL A 77 1.81 12.14 5.82
C VAL A 77 1.91 12.34 4.33
N GLU A 78 3.03 12.89 3.90
CA GLU A 78 3.42 13.01 2.51
C GLU A 78 4.49 11.96 2.24
N TYR A 79 4.36 11.17 1.19
CA TYR A 79 5.29 10.09 0.90
C TYR A 79 5.65 10.01 -0.58
N LYS A 80 6.84 9.47 -0.84
CA LYS A 80 7.32 9.13 -2.17
C LYS A 80 8.11 7.83 -2.12
N SER A 81 8.15 7.12 -3.24
CA SER A 81 9.02 5.97 -3.41
C SER A 81 9.63 5.95 -4.80
N ASP A 82 10.93 5.68 -4.87
CA ASP A 82 11.64 5.48 -6.13
C ASP A 82 12.76 4.43 -5.98
N SER A 83 13.34 3.99 -7.10
CA SER A 83 14.37 2.94 -7.13
C SER A 83 15.71 3.33 -6.50
N HIS A 84 15.98 4.62 -6.33
CA HIS A 84 17.26 5.12 -5.81
C HIS A 84 17.19 5.37 -4.30
N ASN A 85 16.13 6.01 -3.82
CA ASN A 85 15.96 6.44 -2.44
C ASN A 85 15.10 5.48 -1.61
N GLY A 86 14.41 4.53 -2.25
CA GLY A 86 13.45 3.66 -1.57
C GLY A 86 12.20 4.43 -1.17
N PHE A 87 11.56 4.04 -0.07
CA PHE A 87 10.38 4.73 0.47
C PHE A 87 10.78 5.82 1.47
N GLU A 88 10.28 7.04 1.26
CA GLU A 88 10.47 8.17 2.15
C GLU A 88 9.12 8.78 2.53
N ALA A 89 8.92 9.07 3.81
CA ALA A 89 7.71 9.72 4.33
C ALA A 89 8.06 10.89 5.23
N ASN A 90 7.38 12.02 5.02
CA ASN A 90 7.37 13.15 5.93
C ASN A 90 6.07 13.13 6.74
N VAL A 91 6.20 12.90 8.05
CA VAL A 91 5.06 12.80 8.97
C VAL A 91 4.97 14.07 9.80
N LYS A 92 3.82 14.74 9.73
CA LYS A 92 3.50 15.92 10.53
C LYS A 92 2.29 15.63 11.40
N LYS A 93 2.36 16.06 12.65
CA LYS A 93 1.23 16.10 13.57
C LYS A 93 0.89 17.56 13.82
N VAL A 94 -0.32 17.97 13.45
CA VAL A 94 -0.79 19.36 13.48
C VAL A 94 -1.87 19.49 14.56
N GLY A 95 -1.81 20.55 15.36
CA GLY A 95 -2.77 20.82 16.43
C GLY A 95 -2.25 20.42 17.82
N HIS A 96 -3.14 20.51 18.80
CA HIS A 96 -2.84 20.25 20.21
C HIS A 96 -3.50 18.94 20.66
N ALA A 97 -2.69 18.01 21.15
CA ALA A 97 -3.21 16.75 21.65
C ALA A 97 -3.91 16.94 23.00
N HIS A 98 -5.20 16.65 23.04
CA HIS A 98 -5.98 16.57 24.26
C HIS A 98 -5.91 15.14 24.81
N HIS A 99 -5.08 14.94 25.82
CA HIS A 99 -5.03 13.69 26.57
C HIS A 99 -5.88 13.85 27.84
N PRO A 100 -6.87 12.96 28.07
CA PRO A 100 -7.61 13.00 29.33
C PRO A 100 -6.63 12.76 30.48
N GLN A 101 -6.54 13.73 31.40
CA GLN A 101 -5.88 13.55 32.68
C GLN A 101 -6.71 12.52 33.46
N VAL A 102 -6.24 11.27 33.53
CA VAL A 102 -6.89 10.25 34.37
C VAL A 102 -6.60 10.60 35.83
N TYR A 103 -7.44 11.45 36.42
CA TYR A 103 -7.44 11.70 37.85
C TYR A 103 -8.24 10.58 38.51
N GLY A 104 -7.55 9.65 39.16
CA GLY A 104 -8.19 8.57 39.91
C GLY A 104 -9.00 9.13 41.08
N GLY A 105 -10.32 8.96 41.04
CA GLY A 105 -11.18 9.17 42.21
C GLY A 105 -12.67 9.30 41.92
N GLY A 106 -13.46 8.31 42.34
CA GLY A 106 -14.87 8.48 42.75
C GLY A 106 -15.98 8.18 41.72
N LEU A 107 -16.84 7.21 42.07
CA LEU A 107 -18.06 6.74 41.38
C LEU A 107 -19.19 7.80 41.33
N PRO A 108 -20.39 7.49 40.76
CA PRO A 108 -20.70 7.24 39.36
C PRO A 108 -21.66 8.35 38.86
N ALA A 109 -21.23 9.17 37.90
CA ALA A 109 -22.11 10.19 37.33
C ALA A 109 -22.86 9.63 36.11
N SER A 110 -24.18 9.54 36.26
CA SER A 110 -25.23 9.54 35.23
C SER A 110 -24.75 9.39 33.78
N HIS A 111 -25.04 8.24 33.17
CA HIS A 111 -24.85 8.02 31.73
C HIS A 111 -25.89 8.86 30.96
N GLY A 112 -25.57 10.14 30.75
CA GLY A 112 -26.15 10.92 29.67
C GLY A 112 -25.82 10.20 28.37
N ARG A 113 -26.83 9.56 27.77
CA ARG A 113 -26.72 8.90 26.48
C ARG A 113 -26.17 9.92 25.49
N PRO A 114 -25.03 9.67 24.81
CA PRO A 114 -24.55 10.58 23.78
C PRO A 114 -25.67 10.71 22.76
N GLU A 115 -26.19 11.93 22.62
CA GLU A 115 -27.13 12.27 21.56
C GLU A 115 -26.29 12.30 20.27
N TYR A 116 -26.21 11.16 19.60
CA TYR A 116 -25.53 11.07 18.32
C TYR A 116 -26.32 11.91 17.32
N GLY A 117 -25.81 13.10 17.00
CA GLY A 117 -26.40 13.97 15.99
C GLY A 117 -26.62 13.20 14.68
N HIS A 118 -27.80 13.38 14.08
CA HIS A 118 -28.18 12.76 12.80
C HIS A 118 -27.47 13.45 11.63
N GLY A 119 -26.14 13.35 11.57
CA GLY A 119 -25.35 13.77 10.42
C GLY A 119 -25.14 12.58 9.48
N SER A 120 -25.52 12.70 8.20
CA SER A 120 -25.16 11.71 7.19
C SER A 120 -23.66 11.79 6.88
N GLY A 121 -22.94 10.69 7.02
CA GLY A 121 -21.56 10.58 6.54
C GLY A 121 -21.47 10.56 5.02
N ALA A 122 -20.37 11.08 4.47
CA ALA A 122 -20.06 11.04 3.05
C ALA A 122 -18.70 10.38 2.81
N SER A 123 -18.59 9.64 1.71
CA SER A 123 -17.33 9.08 1.24
C SER A 123 -17.23 9.17 -0.27
N TYR A 124 -16.00 9.13 -0.78
CA TYR A 124 -15.71 9.06 -2.21
C TYR A 124 -14.49 8.18 -2.45
N ALA A 125 -14.41 7.64 -3.66
CA ALA A 125 -13.24 6.93 -4.16
C ALA A 125 -13.14 7.11 -5.69
N SER A 126 -11.93 7.26 -6.20
CA SER A 126 -11.62 7.38 -7.61
C SER A 126 -10.35 6.59 -7.93
N LEU A 127 -10.32 5.96 -9.11
CA LEU A 127 -9.17 5.24 -9.64
C LEU A 127 -9.09 5.48 -11.15
N ASP A 128 -7.91 5.90 -11.60
CA ASP A 128 -7.56 6.03 -12.99
C ASP A 128 -6.30 5.22 -13.28
N LYS A 129 -6.35 4.30 -14.25
CA LYS A 129 -5.21 3.48 -14.68
C LYS A 129 -4.47 4.05 -15.88
N HIS A 130 -4.95 5.17 -16.43
CA HIS A 130 -4.44 5.80 -17.66
C HIS A 130 -4.21 7.31 -17.52
N TYR A 131 -4.12 7.79 -16.26
CA TYR A 131 -3.85 9.18 -15.87
C TYR A 131 -2.76 9.85 -16.71
#